data_AF-A0A943CFT2-F1
#
_entry.id   AF-A0A943CFT2-F1
#
_cell.length_a   1.000
_cell.length_b   1.000
_cell.length_c   1.000
_cell.angle_alpha   90.00
_cell.angle_beta   90.00
_cell.angle_gamma   90.00
#
_symmetry.space_group_name_H-M   'P 1'
#
loop_
_entity.id
_entity.type
_entity.pdbx_description
1 polymer ?
#
loop_
_entity_poly.entity_id
_entity_poly.type
_entity_poly.pdbx_seq_one_letter_code
_entity_poly.pdbx_strand_id
1 'polypeptide(L)'
;MAEYIEVNGRQIRVRPTETVSEVDKYGNFHRQPNHFTKGFGPGENPVEKDRYILFWAKGCHWSNRASITRELLGLQDAIKVEIVGWDDDAYEKPLGWEFINSPDHINPETGAQFLSELYYNADPEYTGRATVPSFVDYKEKKVVNNDYHRLTNYLEVDFKPFQKPDAPDLYPEELREEIDKLNWWLFENVNNAVYRAQFAQSLQAFSDAYETFFAGLDAMEERLEQQRFLFGDYVTDSDIRLYVTLARFDVAYSRNIGPCKRRLVDYKNLWGYARDLYQIPAFYHNTYFKDFAASVDLSKADPDYWESTYYDIVIPDTDFDAIWKTPTGREHLSKDPANKLKIPNDFYKPWN
;
A
#
# COMPACT_ATOMS: atom_id res chain seq x y z
N MET A 1 -9.99 -30.18 10.31
CA MET A 1 -11.13 -29.51 10.96
C MET A 1 -10.74 -28.06 11.15
N ALA A 2 -11.61 -27.11 10.81
CA ALA A 2 -11.36 -25.70 11.07
C ALA A 2 -11.33 -25.46 12.59
N GLU A 3 -10.33 -24.72 13.07
CA GLU A 3 -10.20 -24.31 14.47
C GLU A 3 -10.90 -22.96 14.68
N TYR A 4 -11.45 -22.76 15.87
CA TYR A 4 -12.19 -21.55 16.25
C TYR A 4 -11.74 -21.07 17.63
N ILE A 5 -11.72 -19.76 17.81
CA ILE A 5 -11.46 -19.09 19.09
C ILE A 5 -12.67 -18.23 19.44
N GLU A 6 -13.04 -18.22 20.72
CA GLU A 6 -14.09 -17.33 21.22
C GLU A 6 -13.54 -15.91 21.42
N VAL A 7 -14.16 -14.93 20.77
CA VAL A 7 -13.86 -13.50 20.93
C VAL A 7 -15.18 -12.78 21.21
N ASN A 8 -15.30 -12.16 22.39
CA ASN A 8 -16.51 -11.42 22.79
C ASN A 8 -17.82 -12.23 22.60
N GLY A 9 -17.80 -13.53 22.91
CA GLY A 9 -18.93 -14.44 22.75
C GLY A 9 -19.22 -14.88 21.30
N ARG A 10 -18.36 -14.54 20.34
CA ARG A 10 -18.43 -14.99 18.93
C ARG A 10 -17.39 -16.07 18.67
N GLN A 11 -17.76 -17.11 17.93
CA GLN A 11 -16.82 -18.12 17.45
C GLN A 11 -16.17 -17.62 16.15
N ILE A 12 -14.90 -17.22 16.22
CA ILE A 12 -14.15 -16.73 15.07
C ILE A 12 -13.21 -17.83 14.59
N ARG A 13 -13.28 -18.12 13.29
CA ARG A 13 -12.39 -19.11 12.68
C ARG A 13 -10.95 -18.64 12.73
N VAL A 14 -10.07 -19.51 13.21
CA VAL A 14 -8.63 -19.32 13.18
C VAL A 14 -8.17 -19.25 11.73
N ARG A 15 -7.41 -18.19 11.40
CA ARG A 15 -6.75 -18.07 10.11
C ARG A 15 -5.79 -19.25 9.95
N PRO A 16 -5.57 -19.76 8.73
CA PRO A 16 -4.67 -20.88 8.52
C PRO A 16 -3.28 -20.44 9.00
N THR A 17 -2.62 -21.27 9.81
CA THR A 17 -1.17 -21.15 10.00
C THR A 17 -0.56 -21.21 8.61
N GLU A 18 0.32 -20.28 8.25
CA GLU A 18 0.92 -20.20 6.91
C GLU A 18 1.58 -21.55 6.56
N THR A 19 0.83 -22.43 5.89
CA THR A 19 1.29 -23.78 5.53
C THR A 19 2.32 -23.73 4.42
N VAL A 20 2.40 -22.58 3.74
CA VAL A 20 3.50 -22.21 2.85
C VAL A 20 4.37 -21.27 3.66
N SER A 21 5.50 -21.78 4.17
CA SER A 21 6.62 -20.90 4.45
C SER A 21 6.83 -20.10 3.17
N GLU A 22 6.52 -18.80 3.18
CA GLU A 22 6.87 -17.89 2.08
C GLU A 22 8.39 -17.96 1.83
N VAL A 23 9.16 -18.60 2.70
CA VAL A 23 10.56 -18.90 2.49
C VAL A 23 10.75 -20.33 1.96
N ASP A 24 11.41 -20.46 0.80
CA ASP A 24 11.78 -21.77 0.25
C ASP A 24 12.95 -22.43 0.99
N LYS A 25 13.29 -23.67 0.61
CA LYS A 25 14.40 -24.42 1.22
C LYS A 25 15.80 -23.78 1.04
N TYR A 26 15.92 -22.76 0.20
CA TYR A 26 17.15 -22.00 -0.03
C TYR A 26 17.16 -20.66 0.73
N GLY A 27 16.10 -20.37 1.49
CA GLY A 27 15.98 -19.13 2.25
C GLY A 27 15.41 -17.96 1.45
N ASN A 28 14.91 -18.18 0.22
CA ASN A 28 14.31 -17.12 -0.59
C ASN A 28 12.86 -16.88 -0.21
N PHE A 29 12.51 -15.61 0.00
CA PHE A 29 11.13 -15.19 0.18
C PHE A 29 10.36 -15.12 -1.16
N HIS A 30 9.21 -15.79 -1.19
CA HIS A 30 8.22 -15.90 -2.25
C HIS A 30 6.88 -15.45 -1.68
N ARG A 31 6.41 -14.30 -2.15
CA ARG A 31 5.14 -13.73 -1.69
C ARG A 31 3.96 -14.62 -2.08
N GLN A 32 3.02 -14.79 -1.17
CA GLN A 32 1.72 -15.39 -1.43
C GLN A 32 1.04 -14.74 -2.65
N PRO A 33 0.50 -15.53 -3.60
CA PRO A 33 -0.26 -15.00 -4.71
C PRO A 33 -1.61 -14.40 -4.25
N ASN A 34 -2.18 -13.53 -5.08
CA ASN A 34 -3.54 -13.03 -4.90
C ASN A 34 -4.56 -14.14 -5.17
N HIS A 35 -5.71 -14.10 -4.49
CA HIS A 35 -6.75 -15.15 -4.59
C HIS A 35 -8.02 -14.62 -5.24
N PHE A 36 -8.46 -13.43 -4.83
CA PHE A 36 -9.63 -12.75 -5.40
C PHE A 36 -9.14 -11.72 -6.42
N THR A 37 -9.06 -12.11 -7.70
CA THR A 37 -8.45 -11.29 -8.76
C THR A 37 -9.42 -10.85 -9.86
N LYS A 38 -10.69 -11.21 -9.74
CA LYS A 38 -11.72 -10.84 -10.72
C LYS A 38 -11.88 -9.31 -10.74
N GLY A 39 -11.87 -8.73 -11.94
CA GLY A 39 -12.10 -7.29 -12.17
C GLY A 39 -13.56 -6.88 -11.96
N PHE A 40 -13.91 -5.65 -12.35
CA PHE A 40 -15.22 -5.07 -12.12
C PHE A 40 -15.95 -4.79 -13.43
N GLY A 41 -17.28 -4.83 -13.40
CA GLY A 41 -18.12 -4.63 -14.57
C GLY A 41 -19.44 -5.40 -14.50
N PRO A 42 -20.17 -5.55 -15.61
CA PRO A 42 -21.40 -6.33 -15.64
C PRO A 42 -21.12 -7.79 -15.20
N GLY A 43 -21.77 -8.25 -14.13
CA GLY A 43 -21.61 -9.62 -13.62
C GLY A 43 -21.34 -9.67 -12.12
N GLU A 44 -20.31 -10.42 -11.73
CA GLU A 44 -20.05 -10.82 -10.34
C GLU A 44 -19.63 -9.66 -9.42
N ASN A 45 -18.88 -8.68 -9.96
CA ASN A 45 -18.42 -7.49 -9.26
C ASN A 45 -18.95 -6.22 -9.96
N PRO A 46 -20.24 -5.87 -9.78
CA PRO A 46 -20.86 -4.74 -10.47
C PRO A 46 -20.30 -3.40 -10.03
N VAL A 47 -20.05 -2.49 -10.96
CA VAL A 47 -19.59 -1.12 -10.66
C VAL A 47 -20.76 -0.31 -10.10
N GLU A 48 -20.87 -0.25 -8.77
CA GLU A 48 -21.95 0.42 -8.04
C GLU A 48 -21.40 1.35 -6.96
N LYS A 49 -22.05 2.52 -6.82
CA LYS A 49 -21.89 3.39 -5.66
C LYS A 49 -22.42 2.68 -4.41
N ASP A 50 -21.85 2.98 -3.25
CA ASP A 50 -22.37 2.51 -1.95
C ASP A 50 -22.50 0.98 -1.90
N ARG A 51 -21.48 0.28 -2.39
CA ARG A 51 -21.37 -1.18 -2.35
C ARG A 51 -20.05 -1.69 -1.79
N TYR A 52 -18.99 -0.90 -1.95
CA TYR A 52 -17.63 -1.35 -1.65
C TYR A 52 -16.95 -0.57 -0.52
N ILE A 53 -16.18 -1.29 0.29
CA ILE A 53 -15.20 -0.74 1.24
C ILE A 53 -13.80 -1.20 0.82
N LEU A 54 -12.86 -0.26 0.79
CA LEU A 54 -11.43 -0.54 0.77
C LEU A 54 -10.91 -0.67 2.21
N PHE A 55 -10.46 -1.87 2.57
CA PHE A 55 -9.70 -2.10 3.78
C PHE A 55 -8.20 -2.03 3.49
N TRP A 56 -7.48 -1.21 4.24
CA TRP A 56 -6.04 -1.00 4.08
C TRP A 56 -5.35 -0.77 5.43
N ALA A 57 -4.03 -0.87 5.50
CA ALA A 57 -3.28 -0.66 6.73
C ALA A 57 -2.15 0.36 6.55
N LYS A 58 -1.94 1.21 7.55
CA LYS A 58 -0.91 2.27 7.54
C LYS A 58 0.49 1.72 7.28
N GLY A 59 0.83 0.54 7.83
CA GLY A 59 2.10 -0.14 7.61
C GLY A 59 2.25 -0.80 6.23
N CYS A 60 1.16 -1.16 5.56
CA CYS A 60 1.21 -1.94 4.33
C CYS A 60 1.28 -1.06 3.09
N HIS A 61 2.47 -0.99 2.48
CA HIS A 61 2.70 -0.20 1.28
C HIS A 61 1.89 -0.69 0.05
N TRP A 62 1.54 -1.97 -0.04
CA TRP A 62 0.67 -2.50 -1.10
C TRP A 62 -0.72 -1.86 -1.04
N SER A 63 -1.29 -1.81 0.17
CA SER A 63 -2.63 -1.28 0.40
C SER A 63 -2.69 0.24 0.33
N ASN A 64 -1.57 0.91 0.68
CA ASN A 64 -1.41 2.35 0.61
C ASN A 64 -1.63 2.89 -0.81
N ARG A 65 -1.23 2.11 -1.85
CA ARG A 65 -1.42 2.49 -3.27
C ARG A 65 -2.89 2.71 -3.60
N ALA A 66 -3.74 1.78 -3.19
CA ALA A 66 -5.18 1.85 -3.43
C ALA A 66 -5.81 3.04 -2.70
N SER A 67 -5.35 3.36 -1.49
CA SER A 67 -5.85 4.51 -0.73
C SER A 67 -5.47 5.84 -1.40
N ILE A 68 -4.20 6.00 -1.82
CA ILE A 68 -3.73 7.18 -2.57
C ILE A 68 -4.52 7.32 -3.88
N THR A 69 -4.66 6.23 -4.63
CA THR A 69 -5.38 6.22 -5.91
C THR A 69 -6.84 6.60 -5.73
N ARG A 70 -7.54 6.02 -4.75
CA ARG A 70 -8.92 6.36 -4.41
C ARG A 70 -9.09 7.86 -4.15
N GLU A 71 -8.17 8.47 -3.40
CA GLU A 71 -8.22 9.90 -3.08
C GLU A 71 -7.92 10.79 -4.30
N LEU A 72 -6.89 10.46 -5.10
CA LEU A 72 -6.57 11.19 -6.32
C LEU A 72 -7.75 11.23 -7.30
N LEU A 73 -8.45 10.09 -7.44
CA LEU A 73 -9.57 9.93 -8.35
C LEU A 73 -10.90 10.51 -7.82
N GLY A 74 -10.94 10.99 -6.58
CA GLY A 74 -12.17 11.55 -6.00
C GLY A 74 -13.25 10.52 -5.69
N LEU A 75 -12.88 9.27 -5.39
CA LEU A 75 -13.82 8.16 -5.19
C LEU A 75 -14.39 8.04 -3.77
N GLN A 76 -14.22 9.07 -2.93
CA GLN A 76 -14.54 9.02 -1.51
C GLN A 76 -16.04 8.81 -1.26
N ASP A 77 -16.88 9.37 -2.11
CA ASP A 77 -18.33 9.28 -2.02
C ASP A 77 -18.87 7.94 -2.55
N ALA A 78 -18.10 7.21 -3.37
CA ALA A 78 -18.54 5.97 -4.00
C ALA A 78 -18.01 4.72 -3.32
N ILE A 79 -16.80 4.81 -2.78
CA ILE A 79 -16.06 3.71 -2.17
C ILE A 79 -15.72 4.12 -0.75
N LYS A 80 -16.24 3.41 0.24
CA LYS A 80 -15.89 3.62 1.66
C LYS A 80 -14.46 3.16 1.91
N VAL A 81 -13.83 3.64 2.97
CA VAL A 81 -12.48 3.22 3.37
C VAL A 81 -12.43 3.02 4.87
N GLU A 82 -11.70 2.00 5.30
CA GLU A 82 -11.37 1.81 6.71
C GLU A 82 -9.92 1.32 6.85
N ILE A 83 -9.22 1.90 7.82
CA ILE A 83 -7.89 1.46 8.20
C ILE A 83 -8.06 0.30 9.17
N VAL A 84 -7.49 -0.86 8.83
CA VAL A 84 -7.39 -1.99 9.74
C VAL A 84 -6.07 -1.93 10.51
N GLY A 85 -6.03 -2.61 11.66
CA GLY A 85 -4.84 -2.71 12.48
C GLY A 85 -4.88 -3.96 13.35
N TRP A 86 -4.16 -3.90 14.46
CA TRP A 86 -4.19 -4.91 15.50
C TRP A 86 -4.41 -4.18 16.82
N ASP A 87 -5.29 -4.70 17.67
CA ASP A 87 -5.19 -4.44 19.10
C ASP A 87 -4.12 -5.38 19.68
N ASP A 88 -3.48 -5.03 20.78
CA ASP A 88 -2.36 -5.81 21.34
C ASP A 88 -2.84 -7.21 21.80
N ASP A 89 -4.09 -7.34 22.26
CA ASP A 89 -4.76 -8.62 22.54
C ASP A 89 -5.09 -9.44 21.27
N ALA A 90 -5.04 -8.82 20.09
CA ALA A 90 -5.32 -9.43 18.79
C ALA A 90 -4.05 -9.73 17.98
N TYR A 91 -2.92 -9.07 18.28
CA TYR A 91 -1.63 -9.37 17.66
C TYR A 91 -1.19 -10.82 17.92
N GLU A 92 -1.51 -11.35 19.11
CA GLU A 92 -1.24 -12.74 19.47
C GLU A 92 -2.28 -13.74 18.93
N LYS A 93 -3.44 -13.26 18.49
CA LYS A 93 -4.51 -14.14 18.00
C LYS A 93 -4.26 -14.48 16.53
N PRO A 94 -4.35 -15.77 16.13
CA PRO A 94 -4.22 -16.18 14.74
C PRO A 94 -5.50 -15.83 13.95
N LEU A 95 -5.93 -14.57 13.94
CA LEU A 95 -7.20 -14.10 13.36
C LEU A 95 -7.01 -13.06 12.24
N GLY A 96 -5.84 -12.41 12.17
CA GLY A 96 -5.47 -11.49 11.10
C GLY A 96 -5.77 -10.02 11.45
N TRP A 97 -6.04 -9.21 10.43
CA TRP A 97 -6.35 -7.78 10.61
C TRP A 97 -7.69 -7.57 11.32
N GLU A 98 -7.73 -6.67 12.29
CA GLU A 98 -8.91 -6.29 13.07
C GLU A 98 -9.40 -4.88 12.70
N PHE A 99 -10.71 -4.65 12.82
CA PHE A 99 -11.36 -3.35 12.59
C PHE A 99 -11.26 -2.44 13.83
N ILE A 100 -10.04 -2.19 14.32
CA ILE A 100 -9.76 -1.46 15.56
C ILE A 100 -10.29 0.00 15.60
N ASN A 101 -10.61 0.57 14.43
CA ASN A 101 -11.16 1.92 14.33
C ASN A 101 -12.70 1.95 14.37
N SER A 102 -13.34 0.78 14.33
CA SER A 102 -14.79 0.65 14.44
C SER A 102 -15.25 0.54 15.90
N PRO A 103 -16.46 1.03 16.25
CA PRO A 103 -17.04 0.81 17.57
C PRO A 103 -17.05 -0.68 17.94
N ASP A 104 -16.60 -1.00 19.15
CA ASP A 104 -16.45 -2.37 19.67
C ASP A 104 -15.59 -3.29 18.78
N HIS A 105 -14.75 -2.70 17.92
CA HIS A 105 -13.94 -3.35 16.88
C HIS A 105 -14.78 -4.09 15.83
N ILE A 106 -16.06 -3.75 15.68
CA ILE A 106 -16.97 -4.39 14.73
C ILE A 106 -17.30 -3.41 13.61
N ASN A 107 -16.89 -3.73 12.39
CA ASN A 107 -17.21 -2.92 11.22
C ASN A 107 -18.74 -2.83 11.02
N PRO A 108 -19.33 -1.63 10.99
CA PRO A 108 -20.80 -1.46 11.01
C PRO A 108 -21.49 -1.92 9.72
N GLU A 109 -20.76 -1.92 8.60
CA GLU A 109 -21.32 -2.28 7.29
C GLU A 109 -21.39 -3.80 7.10
N THR A 110 -20.39 -4.51 7.59
CA THR A 110 -20.24 -5.95 7.41
C THR A 110 -20.66 -6.76 8.64
N GLY A 111 -20.46 -6.21 9.84
CA GLY A 111 -20.59 -6.90 11.12
C GLY A 111 -19.38 -7.78 11.49
N ALA A 112 -18.31 -7.76 10.68
CA ALA A 112 -17.09 -8.49 10.97
C ALA A 112 -16.25 -7.75 12.02
N GLN A 113 -15.51 -8.51 12.83
CA GLN A 113 -14.47 -8.00 13.73
C GLN A 113 -13.07 -8.18 13.12
N PHE A 114 -12.87 -9.27 12.36
CA PHE A 114 -11.63 -9.57 11.66
C PHE A 114 -11.83 -9.66 10.15
N LEU A 115 -10.85 -9.18 9.39
CA LEU A 115 -10.87 -9.26 7.92
C LEU A 115 -10.95 -10.70 7.41
N SER A 116 -10.38 -11.66 8.15
CA SER A 116 -10.43 -13.09 7.82
C SER A 116 -11.86 -13.64 7.72
N GLU A 117 -12.81 -13.12 8.50
CA GLU A 117 -14.23 -13.50 8.38
C GLU A 117 -14.76 -13.21 6.97
N LEU A 118 -14.40 -12.07 6.39
CA LEU A 118 -14.82 -11.67 5.05
C LEU A 118 -14.14 -12.49 3.95
N TYR A 119 -12.93 -13.00 4.20
CA TYR A 119 -12.26 -13.97 3.32
C TYR A 119 -12.99 -15.31 3.33
N TYR A 120 -13.37 -15.82 4.51
CA TYR A 120 -14.10 -17.08 4.62
C TYR A 120 -15.54 -17.01 4.11
N ASN A 121 -16.18 -15.84 4.18
CA ASN A 121 -17.46 -15.61 3.53
C ASN A 121 -17.36 -15.69 2.00
N ALA A 122 -16.21 -15.27 1.43
CA ALA A 122 -15.96 -15.35 0.00
C ALA A 122 -15.58 -16.77 -0.45
N ASP A 123 -14.74 -17.44 0.34
CA ASP A 123 -14.26 -18.79 0.09
C ASP A 123 -14.06 -19.56 1.41
N PRO A 124 -14.98 -20.46 1.79
CA PRO A 124 -14.87 -21.25 3.02
C PRO A 124 -13.64 -22.18 3.05
N GLU A 125 -13.05 -22.51 1.90
CA GLU A 125 -11.88 -23.39 1.80
C GLU A 125 -10.58 -22.58 1.69
N TYR A 126 -10.62 -21.26 1.90
CA TYR A 126 -9.45 -20.41 1.82
C TYR A 126 -8.36 -20.81 2.83
N THR A 127 -7.15 -21.05 2.32
CA THR A 127 -5.98 -21.50 3.12
C THR A 127 -4.84 -20.48 3.19
N GLY A 128 -5.00 -19.29 2.58
CA GLY A 128 -4.00 -18.23 2.63
C GLY A 128 -4.19 -17.24 3.79
N ARG A 129 -3.32 -16.22 3.82
CA ARG A 129 -3.45 -15.05 4.70
C ARG A 129 -4.53 -14.11 4.20
N ALA A 130 -5.37 -13.62 5.10
CA ALA A 130 -6.22 -12.47 4.84
C ALA A 130 -5.36 -11.20 4.75
N THR A 131 -5.14 -10.68 3.53
CA THR A 131 -4.22 -9.57 3.26
C THR A 131 -4.94 -8.25 3.02
N VAL A 132 -4.23 -7.15 3.22
CA VAL A 132 -4.61 -5.84 2.66
C VAL A 132 -3.72 -5.51 1.46
N PRO A 133 -4.23 -4.80 0.43
CA PRO A 133 -5.58 -4.25 0.32
C PRO A 133 -6.63 -5.33 0.13
N SER A 134 -7.80 -5.11 0.72
CA SER A 134 -8.99 -5.93 0.50
C SER A 134 -10.14 -5.04 0.08
N PHE A 135 -10.67 -5.30 -1.11
CA PHE A 135 -11.88 -4.68 -1.61
C PHE A 135 -13.06 -5.60 -1.29
N VAL A 136 -13.98 -5.09 -0.49
CA VAL A 136 -15.08 -5.87 0.08
C VAL A 136 -16.40 -5.33 -0.43
N ASP A 137 -17.23 -6.22 -0.94
CA ASP A 137 -18.65 -5.94 -1.13
C ASP A 137 -19.34 -6.06 0.23
N TYR A 138 -19.73 -4.93 0.81
CA TYR A 138 -20.33 -4.93 2.15
C TYR A 138 -21.82 -5.32 2.14
N LYS A 139 -22.47 -5.32 0.98
CA LYS A 139 -23.83 -5.87 0.84
C LYS A 139 -23.79 -7.40 0.92
N GLU A 140 -22.78 -8.00 0.29
CA GLU A 140 -22.54 -9.45 0.27
C GLU A 140 -21.62 -9.93 1.41
N LYS A 141 -21.03 -9.00 2.17
CA LYS A 141 -20.14 -9.25 3.32
C LYS A 141 -18.96 -10.16 3.02
N LYS A 142 -18.33 -9.97 1.85
CA LYS A 142 -17.25 -10.85 1.39
C LYS A 142 -16.18 -10.07 0.62
N VAL A 143 -14.95 -10.56 0.67
CA VAL A 143 -13.88 -10.04 -0.19
C VAL A 143 -14.18 -10.38 -1.65
N VAL A 144 -14.12 -9.37 -2.52
CA VAL A 144 -14.32 -9.53 -3.97
C VAL A 144 -13.03 -9.34 -4.77
N ASN A 145 -12.06 -8.60 -4.22
CA ASN A 145 -10.77 -8.39 -4.84
C ASN A 145 -9.68 -8.12 -3.80
N ASN A 146 -8.54 -8.81 -3.89
CA ASN A 146 -7.31 -8.51 -3.14
C ASN A 146 -6.09 -8.38 -4.07
N ASP A 147 -6.33 -8.07 -5.35
CA ASP A 147 -5.29 -7.97 -6.35
C ASP A 147 -4.52 -6.65 -6.25
N TYR A 148 -3.54 -6.60 -5.35
CA TYR A 148 -2.71 -5.41 -5.16
C TYR A 148 -1.90 -4.98 -6.39
N HIS A 149 -1.81 -5.79 -7.45
CA HIS A 149 -1.16 -5.42 -8.70
C HIS A 149 -2.08 -4.61 -9.61
N ARG A 150 -3.38 -4.91 -9.65
CA ARG A 150 -4.33 -4.32 -10.60
C ARG A 150 -5.40 -3.46 -9.93
N LEU A 151 -5.56 -3.51 -8.61
CA LEU A 151 -6.62 -2.78 -7.90
C LEU A 151 -6.61 -1.28 -8.21
N THR A 152 -5.45 -0.63 -8.31
CA THR A 152 -5.37 0.79 -8.70
C THR A 152 -5.89 1.02 -10.11
N ASN A 153 -5.59 0.12 -11.05
CA ASN A 153 -6.10 0.18 -12.42
C ASN A 153 -7.62 -0.06 -12.49
N TYR A 154 -8.17 -0.96 -11.67
CA TYR A 154 -9.62 -1.16 -11.58
C TYR A 154 -10.34 0.09 -11.05
N LEU A 155 -9.80 0.74 -10.00
CA LEU A 155 -10.34 2.01 -9.50
C LEU A 155 -10.34 3.11 -10.57
N GLU A 156 -9.31 3.11 -11.41
CA GLU A 156 -9.16 4.12 -12.45
C GLU A 156 -10.01 3.87 -13.70
N VAL A 157 -10.10 2.63 -14.16
CA VAL A 157 -10.76 2.29 -15.43
C VAL A 157 -12.23 1.94 -15.18
N ASP A 158 -12.50 1.04 -14.25
CA ASP A 158 -13.83 0.48 -14.06
C ASP A 158 -14.74 1.45 -13.28
N PHE A 159 -14.19 2.10 -12.23
CA PHE A 159 -14.93 3.06 -11.40
C PHE A 159 -14.94 4.50 -11.96
N LYS A 160 -14.52 4.69 -13.22
CA LYS A 160 -14.53 5.99 -13.92
C LYS A 160 -15.86 6.76 -13.84
N PRO A 161 -17.05 6.13 -13.92
CA PRO A 161 -18.33 6.84 -13.78
C PRO A 161 -18.54 7.56 -12.45
N PHE A 162 -17.77 7.23 -11.41
CA PHE A 162 -17.89 7.83 -10.08
C PHE A 162 -16.71 8.74 -9.71
N GLN A 163 -15.74 8.91 -10.60
CA GLN A 163 -14.60 9.79 -10.37
C GLN A 163 -15.04 11.25 -10.41
N LYS A 164 -14.32 12.10 -9.68
CA LYS A 164 -14.54 13.55 -9.74
C LYS A 164 -14.23 14.09 -11.15
N PRO A 165 -14.89 15.17 -11.61
CA PRO A 165 -14.67 15.71 -12.95
C PRO A 165 -13.22 16.11 -13.26
N ASP A 166 -12.46 16.48 -12.23
CA ASP A 166 -11.04 16.86 -12.28
C ASP A 166 -10.11 15.73 -11.81
N ALA A 167 -10.56 14.47 -11.88
CA ALA A 167 -9.73 13.32 -11.57
C ALA A 167 -8.55 13.23 -12.56
N PRO A 168 -7.32 12.98 -12.09
CA PRO A 168 -6.17 12.84 -12.96
C PRO A 168 -6.19 11.52 -13.72
N ASP A 169 -5.57 11.52 -14.90
CA ASP A 169 -5.30 10.32 -15.70
C ASP A 169 -3.98 9.69 -15.25
N LEU A 170 -4.06 8.67 -14.39
CA LEU A 170 -2.91 7.98 -13.78
C LEU A 170 -2.45 6.77 -14.62
N TYR A 171 -3.28 6.28 -15.54
CA TYR A 171 -3.07 5.13 -16.40
C TYR A 171 -3.59 5.40 -17.84
N PRO A 172 -3.04 6.46 -18.49
CA PRO A 172 -3.48 6.91 -19.80
C PRO A 172 -3.24 5.83 -20.85
N GLU A 173 -4.18 5.68 -21.77
CA GLU A 173 -4.19 4.61 -22.78
C GLU A 173 -2.87 4.53 -23.57
N GLU A 174 -2.29 5.67 -23.93
CA GLU A 174 -1.05 5.76 -24.68
C GLU A 174 0.21 5.30 -23.91
N LEU A 175 0.16 5.24 -22.58
CA LEU A 175 1.27 4.80 -21.74
C LEU A 175 1.06 3.45 -21.07
N ARG A 176 -0.12 2.81 -21.19
CA ARG A 176 -0.46 1.59 -20.42
C ARG A 176 0.56 0.46 -20.56
N GLU A 177 1.03 0.21 -21.79
CA GLU A 177 2.02 -0.84 -22.03
C GLU A 177 3.33 -0.56 -21.30
N GLU A 178 3.81 0.69 -21.36
CA GLU A 178 5.06 1.08 -20.71
C GLU A 178 4.92 1.18 -19.19
N ILE A 179 3.77 1.65 -18.70
CA ILE A 179 3.43 1.63 -17.27
C ILE A 179 3.41 0.19 -16.75
N ASP A 180 2.76 -0.74 -17.47
CA ASP A 180 2.72 -2.15 -17.06
C ASP A 180 4.12 -2.77 -17.01
N LYS A 181 4.97 -2.50 -18.01
CA LYS A 181 6.37 -2.94 -18.02
C LYS A 181 7.16 -2.38 -16.84
N LEU A 182 7.09 -1.07 -16.61
CA LEU A 182 7.79 -0.43 -15.51
C LEU A 182 7.26 -0.91 -14.15
N ASN A 183 5.97 -1.12 -14.01
CA ASN A 183 5.35 -1.60 -12.78
C ASN A 183 5.76 -3.01 -12.42
N TRP A 184 5.90 -3.91 -13.40
CA TRP A 184 6.49 -5.23 -13.18
C TRP A 184 7.95 -5.13 -12.79
N TRP A 185 8.71 -4.26 -13.45
CA TRP A 185 10.10 -4.01 -13.09
C TRP A 185 10.24 -3.43 -11.67
N LEU A 186 9.42 -2.47 -11.28
CA LEU A 186 9.38 -1.88 -9.93
C LEU A 186 9.00 -2.92 -8.89
N PHE A 187 8.04 -3.80 -9.19
CA PHE A 187 7.69 -4.90 -8.31
C PHE A 187 8.90 -5.78 -8.01
N GLU A 188 9.56 -6.28 -9.06
CA GLU A 188 10.69 -7.20 -8.92
C GLU A 188 11.94 -6.56 -8.32
N ASN A 189 12.24 -5.30 -8.69
CA ASN A 189 13.52 -4.68 -8.39
C ASN A 189 13.48 -3.69 -7.23
N VAL A 190 12.29 -3.26 -6.78
CA VAL A 190 12.16 -2.25 -5.73
C VAL A 190 11.15 -2.68 -4.66
N ASN A 191 9.87 -2.81 -5.02
CA ASN A 191 8.80 -2.97 -4.04
C ASN A 191 8.84 -4.32 -3.31
N ASN A 192 9.05 -5.41 -4.06
CA ASN A 192 9.16 -6.75 -3.49
C ASN A 192 10.62 -7.09 -3.12
N ALA A 193 11.61 -6.48 -3.77
CA ALA A 193 13.03 -6.70 -3.48
C ALA A 193 13.38 -6.40 -2.01
N VAL A 194 12.87 -5.30 -1.45
CA VAL A 194 13.09 -4.97 -0.03
C VAL A 194 12.46 -6.00 0.92
N TYR A 195 11.31 -6.58 0.55
CA TYR A 195 10.70 -7.68 1.31
C TYR A 195 11.52 -8.96 1.19
N ARG A 196 12.04 -9.26 -0.01
CA ARG A 196 12.92 -10.41 -0.20
C ARG A 196 14.18 -10.31 0.66
N ALA A 197 14.75 -9.12 0.80
CA ALA A 197 15.88 -8.88 1.69
C ALA A 197 15.47 -9.04 3.16
N GLN A 198 14.40 -8.37 3.59
CA GLN A 198 13.93 -8.41 4.98
C GLN A 198 13.56 -9.82 5.47
N PHE A 199 12.95 -10.65 4.62
CA PHE A 199 12.45 -11.98 4.99
C PHE A 199 13.35 -13.13 4.54
N ALA A 200 14.54 -12.83 4.01
CA ALA A 200 15.51 -13.86 3.65
C ALA A 200 15.96 -14.66 4.89
N GLN A 201 16.08 -15.98 4.73
CA GLN A 201 16.60 -16.88 5.77
C GLN A 201 17.94 -17.54 5.39
N SER A 202 18.60 -16.99 4.36
CA SER A 202 19.96 -17.35 4.01
C SER A 202 20.75 -16.11 3.59
N LEU A 203 22.08 -16.16 3.78
CA LEU A 203 22.96 -15.05 3.39
C LEU A 203 22.88 -14.76 1.89
N GLN A 204 22.79 -15.81 1.07
CA GLN A 204 22.69 -15.67 -0.38
C GLN A 204 21.38 -14.98 -0.79
N ALA A 205 20.24 -15.44 -0.27
CA ALA A 205 18.93 -14.83 -0.56
C ALA A 205 18.87 -13.36 -0.11
N PHE A 206 19.44 -13.06 1.06
CA PHE A 206 19.56 -11.69 1.54
C PHE A 206 20.42 -10.85 0.60
N SER A 207 21.63 -11.32 0.25
CA SER A 207 22.57 -10.59 -0.59
C SER A 207 21.98 -10.30 -1.97
N ASP A 208 21.35 -11.29 -2.61
CA ASP A 208 20.76 -11.13 -3.94
C ASP A 208 19.63 -10.09 -3.92
N ALA A 209 18.76 -10.15 -2.92
CA ALA A 209 17.65 -9.21 -2.78
C ALA A 209 18.11 -7.80 -2.40
N TYR A 210 19.11 -7.69 -1.51
CA TYR A 210 19.70 -6.43 -1.08
C TYR A 210 20.37 -5.71 -2.25
N GLU A 211 21.21 -6.40 -3.02
CA GLU A 211 21.86 -5.81 -4.20
C GLU A 211 20.83 -5.46 -5.28
N THR A 212 19.82 -6.31 -5.48
CA THR A 212 18.71 -6.01 -6.41
C THR A 212 17.99 -4.72 -6.01
N PHE A 213 17.65 -4.55 -4.73
CA PHE A 213 16.94 -3.38 -4.24
C PHE A 213 17.73 -2.09 -4.47
N PHE A 214 19.01 -2.08 -4.09
CA PHE A 214 19.85 -0.89 -4.29
C PHE A 214 20.16 -0.61 -5.76
N ALA A 215 20.37 -1.64 -6.59
CA ALA A 215 20.48 -1.46 -8.04
C ALA A 215 19.18 -0.87 -8.64
N GLY A 216 18.02 -1.30 -8.13
CA GLY A 216 16.72 -0.75 -8.50
C GLY A 216 16.59 0.74 -8.14
N LEU A 217 17.01 1.13 -6.93
CA LEU A 217 17.04 2.54 -6.51
C LEU A 217 18.02 3.35 -7.36
N ASP A 218 19.23 2.82 -7.64
CA ASP A 218 20.23 3.51 -8.46
C ASP A 218 19.71 3.75 -9.90
N ALA A 219 19.00 2.79 -10.49
CA ALA A 219 18.38 2.96 -11.81
C ALA A 219 17.25 4.00 -11.81
N MET A 220 16.44 4.06 -10.74
CA MET A 220 15.40 5.10 -10.61
C MET A 220 15.97 6.48 -10.32
N GLU A 221 17.07 6.58 -9.57
CA GLU A 221 17.82 7.82 -9.37
C GLU A 221 18.33 8.40 -10.70
N GLU A 222 18.92 7.56 -11.56
CA GLU A 222 19.38 7.97 -12.89
C GLU A 222 18.19 8.39 -13.77
N ARG A 223 17.12 7.58 -13.80
CA ARG A 223 15.92 7.90 -14.56
C ARG A 223 15.32 9.25 -14.18
N LEU A 224 15.28 9.57 -12.89
CA LEU A 224 14.66 10.78 -12.33
C LEU A 224 15.56 12.02 -12.36
N GLU A 225 16.76 11.91 -12.93
CA GLU A 225 17.64 13.06 -13.17
C GLU A 225 17.08 13.99 -14.24
N GLN A 226 16.49 13.42 -15.30
CA GLN A 226 16.10 14.16 -16.51
C GLN A 226 14.59 14.45 -16.61
N GLN A 227 13.79 13.96 -15.66
CA GLN A 227 12.33 14.08 -15.68
C GLN A 227 11.77 14.20 -14.27
N ARG A 228 10.67 14.94 -14.14
CA ARG A 228 10.03 15.20 -12.84
C ARG A 228 9.43 13.94 -12.23
N PHE A 229 8.70 13.16 -13.02
CA PHE A 229 8.04 11.90 -12.65
C PHE A 229 8.43 10.76 -13.61
N LEU A 230 8.06 9.53 -13.30
CA LEU A 230 8.54 8.34 -14.00
C LEU A 230 8.20 8.29 -15.50
N PHE A 231 7.17 9.01 -15.93
CA PHE A 231 6.78 9.16 -17.35
C PHE A 231 6.78 10.62 -17.83
N GLY A 232 7.62 11.48 -17.23
CA GLY A 232 7.80 12.86 -17.67
C GLY A 232 7.18 13.88 -16.71
N ASP A 233 6.19 14.62 -17.20
CA ASP A 233 5.67 15.84 -16.55
C ASP A 233 4.63 15.56 -15.45
N TYR A 234 3.95 14.42 -15.49
CA TYR A 234 2.80 14.12 -14.62
C TYR A 234 2.92 12.78 -13.90
N VAL A 235 2.32 12.70 -12.72
CA VAL A 235 2.20 11.48 -11.91
C VAL A 235 1.36 10.43 -12.65
N THR A 236 1.85 9.20 -12.67
CA THR A 236 1.11 8.00 -13.11
C THR A 236 1.01 6.97 -11.99
N ASP A 237 0.32 5.86 -12.24
CA ASP A 237 0.24 4.71 -11.33
C ASP A 237 1.64 4.19 -10.92
N SER A 238 2.64 4.28 -11.80
CA SER A 238 4.02 3.89 -11.47
C SER A 238 4.62 4.75 -10.36
N ASP A 239 4.30 6.05 -10.34
CA ASP A 239 4.83 6.96 -9.35
C ASP A 239 4.28 6.63 -7.95
N ILE A 240 2.99 6.28 -7.86
CA ILE A 240 2.34 5.80 -6.64
C ILE A 240 3.04 4.52 -6.14
N ARG A 241 3.32 3.58 -7.05
CA ARG A 241 3.98 2.31 -6.69
C ARG A 241 5.39 2.49 -6.17
N LEU A 242 6.18 3.38 -6.77
CA LEU A 242 7.52 3.70 -6.29
C LEU A 242 7.46 4.43 -4.94
N TYR A 243 6.60 5.45 -4.85
CA TYR A 243 6.47 6.31 -3.67
C TYR A 243 6.25 5.54 -2.38
N VAL A 244 5.30 4.60 -2.37
CA VAL A 244 4.93 3.89 -1.13
C VAL A 244 6.10 3.07 -0.55
N THR A 245 7.07 2.68 -1.38
CA THR A 245 8.33 2.07 -0.93
C THR A 245 9.30 3.14 -0.43
N LEU A 246 9.49 4.24 -1.15
CA LEU A 246 10.39 5.32 -0.75
C LEU A 246 9.98 5.93 0.60
N ALA A 247 8.68 6.18 0.81
CA ALA A 247 8.14 6.73 2.06
C ALA A 247 8.47 5.89 3.31
N ARG A 248 8.71 4.58 3.14
CA ARG A 248 9.04 3.66 4.23
C ARG A 248 10.52 3.33 4.32
N PHE A 249 11.33 3.78 3.36
CA PHE A 249 12.70 3.28 3.23
C PHE A 249 13.57 3.68 4.43
N ASP A 250 13.77 4.98 4.67
CA ASP A 250 14.65 5.45 5.74
C ASP A 250 14.08 5.23 7.14
N VAL A 251 12.75 5.20 7.26
CA VAL A 251 12.03 5.16 8.53
C VAL A 251 11.79 3.72 9.03
N ALA A 252 11.63 2.75 8.13
CA ALA A 252 11.27 1.38 8.49
C ALA A 252 12.17 0.34 7.83
N TYR A 253 12.30 0.34 6.50
CA TYR A 253 12.96 -0.76 5.81
C TYR A 253 14.48 -0.81 6.05
N SER A 254 15.14 0.34 6.14
CA SER A 254 16.58 0.44 6.42
C SER A 254 16.97 -0.29 7.71
N ARG A 255 16.10 -0.26 8.74
CA ARG A 255 16.26 -1.01 9.99
C ARG A 255 16.29 -2.52 9.77
N ASN A 256 15.41 -3.02 8.92
CA ASN A 256 15.15 -4.45 8.74
C ASN A 256 16.17 -5.13 7.81
N ILE A 257 16.83 -4.37 6.94
CA ILE A 257 17.82 -4.89 6.00
C ILE A 257 19.27 -4.64 6.43
N GLY A 258 19.50 -4.18 7.66
CA GLY A 258 20.85 -4.02 8.24
C GLY A 258 21.62 -2.79 7.71
N PRO A 259 22.95 -2.88 7.50
CA PRO A 259 23.76 -1.74 7.07
C PRO A 259 23.20 -1.13 5.80
N CYS A 260 22.80 0.14 5.85
CA CYS A 260 22.23 0.83 4.70
C CYS A 260 23.35 1.34 3.78
N LYS A 261 23.40 0.87 2.52
CA LYS A 261 24.38 1.33 1.52
C LYS A 261 24.24 2.83 1.23
N ARG A 262 23.01 3.31 1.15
CA ARG A 262 22.65 4.72 0.92
C ARG A 262 21.22 4.97 1.41
N ARG A 263 21.00 6.03 2.19
CA ARG A 263 19.65 6.41 2.64
C ARG A 263 18.90 7.10 1.51
N LEU A 264 17.57 7.14 1.55
CA LEU A 264 16.75 7.92 0.63
C LEU A 264 17.25 9.37 0.56
N VAL A 265 17.50 9.99 1.71
CA VAL A 265 17.95 11.39 1.79
C VAL A 265 19.31 11.66 1.11
N ASP A 266 20.11 10.61 0.87
CA ASP A 266 21.39 10.71 0.19
C ASP A 266 21.26 10.58 -1.34
N TYR A 267 20.09 10.19 -1.86
CA TYR A 267 19.76 10.19 -3.29
C TYR A 267 19.20 11.56 -3.71
N LYS A 268 19.90 12.27 -4.58
CA LYS A 268 19.53 13.64 -4.97
C LYS A 268 18.16 13.69 -5.64
N ASN A 269 17.92 12.82 -6.62
CA ASN A 269 16.70 12.84 -7.42
C ASN A 269 15.56 12.14 -6.69
N LEU A 270 15.77 10.94 -6.15
CA LEU A 270 14.76 10.17 -5.42
C LEU A 270 14.27 10.92 -4.18
N TRP A 271 15.15 11.59 -3.43
CA TRP A 271 14.72 12.37 -2.26
C TRP A 271 13.84 13.55 -2.66
N GLY A 272 14.26 14.30 -3.68
CA GLY A 272 13.45 15.38 -4.22
C GLY A 272 12.11 14.86 -4.76
N TYR A 273 12.12 13.73 -5.47
CA TYR A 273 10.96 13.11 -6.09
C TYR A 273 9.94 12.65 -5.06
N ALA A 274 10.39 11.95 -4.01
CA ALA A 274 9.53 11.45 -2.95
C ALA A 274 8.86 12.62 -2.18
N ARG A 275 9.60 13.70 -1.91
CA ARG A 275 9.04 14.93 -1.34
C ARG A 275 8.06 15.64 -2.28
N ASP A 276 8.35 15.68 -3.58
CA ASP A 276 7.48 16.32 -4.58
C ASP A 276 6.13 15.62 -4.66
N LEU A 277 6.12 14.29 -4.57
CA LEU A 277 4.90 13.48 -4.46
C LEU A 277 4.20 13.68 -3.12
N TYR A 278 4.91 13.65 -1.98
CA TYR A 278 4.32 13.85 -0.66
C TYR A 278 3.55 15.18 -0.54
N GLN A 279 4.01 16.22 -1.23
CA GLN A 279 3.34 17.52 -1.26
C GLN A 279 2.00 17.52 -2.03
N ILE A 280 1.63 16.42 -2.69
CA ILE A 280 0.27 16.21 -3.22
C ILE A 280 -0.61 15.72 -2.06
N PRO A 281 -1.76 16.36 -1.77
CA PRO A 281 -2.59 16.03 -0.60
C PRO A 281 -2.90 14.53 -0.45
N ALA A 282 -3.23 13.85 -1.56
CA ALA A 282 -3.53 12.42 -1.54
C ALA A 282 -2.36 11.53 -1.09
N PHE A 283 -1.11 11.92 -1.35
CA PHE A 283 0.07 11.19 -0.87
C PHE A 283 0.30 11.46 0.62
N TYR A 284 0.22 12.73 1.03
CA TYR A 284 0.37 13.16 2.41
C TYR A 284 -0.69 12.54 3.34
N HIS A 285 -1.98 12.66 3.02
CA HIS A 285 -3.07 12.16 3.85
C HIS A 285 -3.03 10.65 4.07
N ASN A 286 -2.36 9.93 3.18
CA ASN A 286 -2.24 8.48 3.23
C ASN A 286 -0.85 7.99 3.67
N THR A 287 0.00 8.85 4.25
CA THR A 287 1.33 8.49 4.72
C THR A 287 1.50 8.77 6.21
N TYR A 288 1.64 7.69 6.97
CA TYR A 288 1.65 7.69 8.42
C TYR A 288 3.02 7.29 8.96
N PHE A 289 4.01 8.18 8.83
CA PHE A 289 5.41 7.86 9.15
C PHE A 289 5.61 7.27 10.55
N LYS A 290 4.88 7.81 11.54
CA LYS A 290 4.99 7.38 12.94
C LYS A 290 4.47 5.96 13.12
N ASP A 291 3.33 5.63 12.49
CA ASP A 291 2.67 4.33 12.64
C ASP A 291 3.46 3.16 12.05
N PHE A 292 4.30 3.38 11.03
CA PHE A 292 5.17 2.31 10.50
C PHE A 292 6.62 2.38 10.98
N ALA A 293 6.97 3.39 11.78
CA ALA A 293 8.25 3.47 12.47
C ALA A 293 8.23 2.78 13.83
N ALA A 294 7.11 2.91 14.54
CA ALA A 294 6.94 2.38 15.89
C ALA A 294 7.20 0.88 15.90
N SER A 295 8.08 0.43 16.79
CA SER A 295 8.35 -1.00 16.91
C SER A 295 7.40 -1.70 17.87
N VAL A 296 6.82 -0.98 18.83
CA VAL A 296 5.71 -1.35 19.72
C VAL A 296 4.94 -0.10 20.18
N ASP A 297 3.74 -0.27 20.75
CA ASP A 297 3.08 0.79 21.53
C ASP A 297 3.78 0.92 22.90
N LEU A 298 4.57 2.00 23.08
CA LEU A 298 5.32 2.23 24.32
C LEU A 298 4.43 2.37 25.56
N SER A 299 3.16 2.76 25.42
CA SER A 299 2.24 2.86 26.57
C SER A 299 1.81 1.49 27.12
N LYS A 300 2.06 0.43 26.36
CA LYS A 300 1.68 -0.95 26.67
C LYS A 300 2.86 -1.93 26.52
N ALA A 301 4.07 -1.41 26.34
CA ALA A 301 5.26 -2.24 26.18
C ALA A 301 5.49 -3.12 27.42
N ASP A 302 5.98 -4.34 27.19
CA ASP A 302 6.36 -5.26 28.25
C ASP A 302 7.37 -4.58 29.21
N PRO A 303 7.33 -4.84 30.53
CA PRO A 303 8.30 -4.29 31.47
C PRO A 303 9.77 -4.51 31.10
N ASP A 304 10.08 -5.59 30.38
CA ASP A 304 11.42 -5.94 29.92
C ASP A 304 11.74 -5.40 28.50
N TYR A 305 10.80 -4.71 27.85
CA TYR A 305 11.02 -4.10 26.55
C TYR A 305 12.01 -2.93 26.63
N TRP A 306 13.04 -2.98 25.79
CA TRP A 306 14.02 -1.92 25.68
C TRP A 306 13.71 -1.03 24.48
N GLU A 307 13.30 0.22 24.76
CA GLU A 307 12.98 1.19 23.73
C GLU A 307 14.18 1.54 22.83
N SER A 308 13.94 1.62 21.53
CA SER A 308 14.87 2.26 20.62
C SER A 308 14.74 3.76 20.74
N THR A 309 15.80 4.42 21.21
CA THR A 309 15.85 5.89 21.23
C THR A 309 15.51 6.50 19.87
N TYR A 310 15.92 5.86 18.77
CA TYR A 310 15.62 6.38 17.44
C TYR A 310 14.19 6.04 16.99
N TYR A 311 13.83 4.76 16.94
CA TYR A 311 12.56 4.33 16.31
C TYR A 311 11.33 4.56 17.19
N ASP A 312 11.47 4.46 18.52
CA ASP A 312 10.33 4.53 19.44
C ASP A 312 10.20 5.90 20.12
N ILE A 313 11.23 6.75 20.07
CA ILE A 313 11.21 8.10 20.66
C ILE A 313 11.40 9.19 19.58
N VAL A 314 12.56 9.23 18.93
CA VAL A 314 12.90 10.32 18.00
C VAL A 314 11.96 10.37 16.80
N ILE A 315 11.65 9.22 16.19
CA ILE A 315 10.77 9.18 15.02
C ILE A 315 9.33 9.62 15.37
N PRO A 316 8.68 9.11 16.43
CA PRO A 316 7.38 9.61 16.87
C PRO A 316 7.34 11.11 17.16
N ASP A 317 8.45 11.69 17.66
CA ASP A 317 8.56 13.13 17.93
C ASP A 317 8.97 13.97 16.72
N THR A 318 9.34 13.34 15.60
CA THR A 318 9.78 14.03 14.39
C THR A 318 8.62 14.73 13.68
N ASP A 319 8.81 16.01 13.36
CA ASP A 319 7.96 16.75 12.44
C ASP A 319 8.30 16.38 10.98
N PHE A 320 7.69 15.30 10.51
CA PHE A 320 7.85 14.84 9.14
C PHE A 320 7.34 15.85 8.11
N ASP A 321 6.34 16.66 8.45
CA ASP A 321 5.82 17.68 7.53
C ASP A 321 6.85 18.78 7.28
N ALA A 322 7.52 19.25 8.33
CA ALA A 322 8.60 20.22 8.21
C ALA A 322 9.76 19.70 7.33
N ILE A 323 9.97 18.39 7.25
CA ILE A 323 11.01 17.77 6.43
C ILE A 323 10.52 17.54 5.00
N TRP A 324 9.39 16.85 4.84
CA TRP A 324 8.93 16.36 3.55
C TRP A 324 8.20 17.42 2.71
N LYS A 325 7.69 18.50 3.32
CA LYS A 325 7.11 19.65 2.61
C LYS A 325 8.14 20.72 2.23
N THR A 326 9.43 20.49 2.47
CA THR A 326 10.49 21.39 2.01
C THR A 326 10.50 21.49 0.47
N PRO A 327 10.70 22.68 -0.11
CA PRO A 327 10.79 22.82 -1.57
C PRO A 327 11.80 21.86 -2.19
N THR A 328 11.42 21.24 -3.30
CA THR A 328 12.22 20.21 -3.97
C THR A 328 12.98 20.78 -5.16
N GLY A 329 12.48 21.87 -5.74
CA GLY A 329 12.99 22.48 -6.95
C GLY A 329 12.70 21.65 -8.20
N ARG A 330 12.05 20.48 -8.11
CA ARG A 330 11.89 19.55 -9.24
C ARG A 330 10.93 20.05 -10.32
N GLU A 331 10.18 21.11 -10.05
CA GLU A 331 9.35 21.79 -11.04
C GLU A 331 10.12 22.22 -12.29
N HIS A 332 11.43 22.52 -12.20
CA HIS A 332 12.26 22.86 -13.37
C HIS A 332 12.44 21.72 -14.39
N LEU A 333 12.16 20.48 -13.99
CA LEU A 333 12.23 19.29 -14.85
C LEU A 333 10.94 19.04 -15.63
N SER A 334 9.87 19.81 -15.37
CA SER A 334 8.58 19.68 -16.04
C SER A 334 8.36 20.79 -17.05
N LYS A 335 7.75 20.44 -18.18
CA LYS A 335 7.21 21.42 -19.15
C LYS A 335 5.97 22.14 -18.62
N ASP A 336 5.32 21.57 -17.62
CA ASP A 336 4.23 22.17 -16.85
C ASP A 336 4.62 22.20 -15.36
N PRO A 337 5.41 23.19 -14.92
CA PRO A 337 5.93 23.25 -13.54
C PRO A 337 4.82 23.43 -12.49
N ALA A 338 3.69 24.02 -12.88
CA ALA A 338 2.60 24.34 -11.97
C ALA A 338 1.73 23.13 -11.64
N ASN A 339 1.64 22.14 -12.54
CA ASN A 339 0.76 20.98 -12.37
C ASN A 339 1.58 19.69 -12.23
N LYS A 340 1.22 18.88 -11.23
CA LYS A 340 1.79 17.54 -11.03
C LYS A 340 0.91 16.44 -11.59
N LEU A 341 -0.36 16.76 -11.86
CA LEU A 341 -1.42 15.84 -12.20
C LEU A 341 -1.99 16.21 -13.57
N LYS A 342 -2.04 15.26 -14.50
CA LYS A 342 -2.66 15.46 -15.81
C LYS A 342 -4.17 15.31 -15.65
N ILE A 343 -4.90 16.42 -15.65
CA ILE A 343 -6.35 16.38 -15.77
C ILE A 343 -6.67 16.13 -17.25
N PRO A 344 -7.40 15.06 -17.61
CA PRO A 344 -7.80 14.87 -18.99
C PRO A 344 -8.65 16.06 -19.45
N ASN A 345 -8.12 16.89 -20.36
CA ASN A 345 -8.76 18.09 -20.88
C ASN A 345 -10.22 17.82 -21.31
N ASP A 346 -11.17 18.62 -20.78
CA ASP A 346 -12.37 19.26 -21.37
C ASP A 346 -13.21 18.59 -22.50
N PHE A 347 -12.98 17.34 -22.90
CA PHE A 347 -13.79 16.64 -23.92
C PHE A 347 -15.23 16.35 -23.47
N TYR A 348 -15.56 16.62 -22.20
CA TYR A 348 -16.90 16.55 -21.62
C TYR A 348 -17.49 17.93 -21.31
N LYS A 349 -17.18 18.99 -22.07
CA LYS A 349 -18.18 20.07 -22.18
C LYS A 349 -19.38 19.48 -22.93
N PRO A 350 -20.57 19.37 -22.32
CA PRO A 350 -21.77 19.06 -23.09
C PRO A 350 -21.84 20.11 -24.20
N TRP A 351 -22.02 19.65 -25.43
CA TRP A 351 -22.33 20.56 -26.53
C TRP A 351 -23.55 21.37 -26.10
N ASN A 352 -23.38 22.70 -26.01
CA ASN A 352 -24.49 23.63 -25.72
C ASN A 352 -25.62 23.46 -26.74
#